data_AF-A0A950AMJ2-F1
#
_entry.id   AF-A0A950AMJ2-F1
#
_cell.length_a   1.000
_cell.length_b   1.000
_cell.length_c   1.000
_cell.angle_alpha   90.00
_cell.angle_beta   90.00
_cell.angle_gamma   90.00
#
_symmetry.space_group_name_H-M   'P 1'
#
loop_
_entity.id
_entity.type
_entity.pdbx_description
1 polymer ?
#
loop_
_entity_poly.entity_id
_entity_poly.type
_entity_poly.pdbx_seq_one_letter_code
_entity_poly.pdbx_strand_id
1 'polypeptide(L)'
;MINQHYCTRLMVAVFFRVRKSGCRVAQRRFEPVDRLLPCWAVDRLVTWRTWSVCRPGRSCPEIRCEAVFEPGEGQSVDQVVRREQPPKGPPKLQELVRMVAQLGGSVNRKRDDAPGPQTVGLGLQRLHDIALCWQVIGPGAPAKDATAGVGGVLVYNNEGDRPRAARRAGPPAGA
;
A
#
# COMPACT_ATOMS: atom_id res chain seq x y z
N MET A 1 -16.98 17.43 -25.41
CA MET A 1 -17.60 16.47 -24.47
C MET A 1 -17.46 15.01 -24.92
N ILE A 2 -17.80 14.65 -26.16
CA ILE A 2 -17.75 13.25 -26.66
C ILE A 2 -16.37 12.56 -26.47
N ASN A 3 -15.26 13.25 -26.81
CA ASN A 3 -13.92 12.66 -26.71
C ASN A 3 -13.50 12.26 -25.29
N GLN A 4 -13.95 12.97 -24.25
CA GLN A 4 -13.64 12.60 -22.86
C GLN A 4 -14.34 11.29 -22.44
N HIS A 5 -15.58 11.06 -22.90
CA HIS A 5 -16.29 9.81 -22.63
C HIS A 5 -15.65 8.62 -23.34
N TYR A 6 -15.15 8.80 -24.57
CA TYR A 6 -14.42 7.76 -25.30
C TYR A 6 -13.08 7.38 -24.64
N CYS A 7 -12.35 8.34 -24.06
CA CYS A 7 -11.11 8.06 -23.34
C CYS A 7 -11.33 7.18 -22.09
N THR A 8 -12.51 7.29 -21.47
CA THR A 8 -12.86 6.47 -20.29
C THR A 8 -13.00 4.99 -20.64
N ARG A 9 -13.35 4.65 -21.89
CA ARG A 9 -13.40 3.27 -22.37
C ARG A 9 -12.07 2.54 -22.20
N LEU A 10 -10.94 3.23 -22.38
CA LEU A 10 -9.62 2.61 -22.24
C LEU A 10 -9.34 2.11 -20.81
N MET A 11 -10.06 2.62 -19.81
CA MET A 11 -9.92 2.18 -18.42
C MET A 11 -10.33 0.72 -18.23
N VAL A 12 -11.34 0.24 -18.98
CA VAL A 12 -11.74 -1.17 -18.92
C VAL A 12 -10.64 -2.08 -19.49
N ALA A 13 -9.90 -1.61 -20.50
CA ALA A 13 -8.78 -2.35 -21.06
C ALA A 13 -7.62 -2.45 -20.06
N VAL A 14 -7.36 -1.38 -19.29
CA VAL A 14 -6.37 -1.40 -18.19
C VAL A 14 -6.78 -2.40 -17.10
N PHE A 15 -8.06 -2.41 -16.71
CA PHE A 15 -8.61 -3.37 -15.74
C PHE A 15 -8.38 -4.81 -16.21
N PHE A 16 -8.76 -5.15 -17.44
CA PHE A 16 -8.55 -6.50 -17.97
C PHE A 16 -7.09 -6.85 -18.19
N ARG A 17 -6.22 -5.87 -18.48
CA ARG A 17 -4.77 -6.09 -18.56
C ARG A 17 -4.22 -6.53 -17.21
N VAL A 18 -4.55 -5.83 -16.12
CA VAL A 18 -4.11 -6.20 -14.77
C VAL A 18 -4.60 -7.60 -14.38
N ARG A 19 -5.86 -7.93 -14.69
CA ARG A 19 -6.39 -9.27 -14.40
C ARG A 19 -5.70 -10.37 -15.21
N LYS A 20 -5.46 -10.14 -16.52
CA LYS A 20 -4.82 -11.13 -17.40
C LYS A 20 -3.33 -11.31 -17.11
N SER A 21 -2.55 -10.23 -17.03
CA SER A 21 -1.10 -10.30 -16.85
C SER A 21 -0.64 -10.30 -15.40
N GLY A 22 -1.35 -9.61 -14.50
CA GLY A 22 -1.05 -9.55 -13.07
C GLY A 22 -1.53 -10.80 -12.34
N CYS A 23 -2.84 -11.08 -12.36
CA CYS A 23 -3.41 -12.23 -11.64
C CYS A 23 -3.22 -13.58 -12.36
N ARG A 24 -2.71 -13.54 -13.60
CA ARG A 24 -2.45 -14.69 -14.48
C ARG A 24 -3.66 -15.63 -14.63
N VAL A 25 -4.87 -15.07 -14.65
CA VAL A 25 -6.13 -15.85 -14.66
C VAL A 25 -6.19 -16.86 -15.81
N ALA A 26 -5.59 -16.55 -16.97
CA ALA A 26 -5.56 -17.44 -18.13
C ALA A 26 -4.66 -18.69 -17.96
N GLN A 27 -3.75 -18.67 -16.98
CA GLN A 27 -2.89 -19.81 -16.66
C GLN A 27 -3.56 -20.78 -15.67
N ARG A 28 -4.62 -20.33 -14.98
CA ARG A 28 -5.37 -21.15 -14.03
C ARG A 28 -6.36 -22.00 -14.83
N ARG A 29 -6.05 -23.29 -15.01
CA ARG A 29 -6.94 -24.27 -15.65
C ARG A 29 -7.95 -24.79 -14.61
N PHE A 30 -9.03 -24.06 -14.40
CA PHE A 30 -10.13 -24.54 -13.55
C PHE A 30 -10.97 -25.55 -14.35
N GLU A 31 -11.14 -26.76 -13.81
CA GLU A 31 -12.05 -27.78 -14.36
C GLU A 31 -13.52 -27.46 -14.04
N PRO A 32 -13.93 -27.22 -12.77
CA PRO A 32 -15.31 -26.86 -12.45
C PRO A 32 -15.55 -25.34 -12.39
N VAL A 33 -16.72 -24.91 -12.87
CA VAL A 33 -17.18 -23.51 -12.84
C VAL A 33 -17.35 -22.98 -11.41
N ASP A 34 -17.70 -23.85 -10.46
CA ASP A 34 -17.91 -23.44 -9.06
C ASP A 34 -16.63 -22.92 -8.39
N ARG A 35 -15.45 -23.37 -8.84
CA ARG A 35 -14.15 -22.85 -8.36
C ARG A 35 -13.74 -21.57 -9.07
N LEU A 36 -14.31 -21.28 -10.23
CA LEU A 36 -14.00 -20.08 -11.01
C LEU A 36 -14.58 -18.83 -10.36
N LEU A 37 -15.83 -18.89 -9.89
CA LEU A 37 -16.55 -17.75 -9.30
C LEU A 37 -15.81 -17.10 -8.11
N PRO A 38 -15.36 -17.84 -7.07
CA PRO A 38 -14.63 -17.23 -5.96
C PRO A 38 -13.27 -16.68 -6.39
N CYS A 39 -12.55 -17.37 -7.30
CA CYS A 39 -11.30 -16.84 -7.86
C CYS A 39 -11.54 -15.51 -8.58
N TRP A 40 -12.65 -15.41 -9.31
CA TRP A 40 -13.01 -14.20 -10.05
C TRP A 40 -13.31 -13.01 -9.15
N ALA A 41 -13.95 -13.27 -8.00
CA ALA A 41 -14.20 -12.26 -6.99
C ALA A 41 -12.88 -11.71 -6.41
N VAL A 42 -11.94 -12.59 -6.04
CA VAL A 42 -10.63 -12.18 -5.51
C VAL A 42 -9.82 -11.42 -6.57
N ASP A 43 -9.78 -11.92 -7.81
CA ASP A 43 -9.08 -11.25 -8.91
C ASP A 43 -9.64 -9.84 -9.16
N ARG A 44 -10.96 -9.64 -9.02
CA ARG A 44 -11.61 -8.33 -9.16
C ARG A 44 -11.18 -7.38 -8.04
N LEU A 45 -11.09 -7.86 -6.80
CA LEU A 45 -10.62 -7.06 -5.66
C LEU A 45 -9.15 -6.61 -5.84
N VAL A 46 -8.27 -7.55 -6.20
CA VAL A 46 -6.84 -7.24 -6.45
C VAL A 46 -6.67 -6.25 -7.60
N THR A 47 -7.44 -6.45 -8.67
CA THR A 47 -7.44 -5.54 -9.81
C THR A 47 -7.92 -4.13 -9.43
N TRP A 48 -9.01 -4.04 -8.67
CA TRP A 48 -9.54 -2.77 -8.17
C TRP A 48 -8.55 -2.06 -7.25
N ARG A 49 -7.92 -2.78 -6.31
CA ARG A 49 -6.91 -2.21 -5.41
C ARG A 49 -5.75 -1.61 -6.20
N THR A 50 -5.21 -2.34 -7.17
CA THR A 50 -4.13 -1.84 -8.04
C THR A 50 -4.59 -0.59 -8.83
N TRP A 51 -5.80 -0.62 -9.38
CA TRP A 51 -6.36 0.49 -10.14
C TRP A 51 -6.59 1.74 -9.28
N SER A 52 -7.07 1.56 -8.05
CA SER A 52 -7.32 2.63 -7.07
C SER A 52 -6.05 3.38 -6.67
N VAL A 53 -4.87 2.75 -6.80
CA VAL A 53 -3.57 3.37 -6.53
C VAL A 53 -3.01 4.03 -7.80
N CYS A 54 -3.08 3.35 -8.94
CA CYS A 54 -2.52 3.86 -10.19
C CYS A 54 -3.24 5.10 -10.74
N ARG A 55 -4.56 5.20 -10.57
CA ARG A 55 -5.34 6.27 -11.19
C ARG A 55 -5.18 7.60 -10.46
N PRO A 56 -5.36 7.70 -9.12
CA PRO A 56 -5.12 8.95 -8.40
C PRO A 56 -3.69 9.44 -8.54
N GLY A 57 -2.69 8.55 -8.56
CA GLY A 57 -1.29 8.92 -8.80
C GLY A 57 -1.01 9.58 -10.17
N ARG A 58 -1.93 9.43 -11.14
CA ARG A 58 -1.86 10.09 -12.46
C ARG A 58 -2.74 11.33 -12.55
N SER A 59 -3.95 11.27 -12.00
CA SER A 59 -4.93 12.35 -12.11
C SER A 59 -4.71 13.47 -11.09
N CYS A 60 -4.19 13.14 -9.91
CA CYS A 60 -4.04 14.07 -8.80
C CYS A 60 -2.72 13.78 -8.04
N PRO A 61 -1.57 14.15 -8.63
CA PRO A 61 -0.26 13.79 -8.09
C PRO A 61 0.07 14.44 -6.74
N GLU A 62 -0.55 15.59 -6.45
CA GLU A 62 -0.25 16.43 -5.29
C GLU A 62 -1.07 16.09 -4.03
N ILE A 63 -1.99 15.13 -4.12
CA ILE A 63 -2.77 14.70 -2.95
C ILE A 63 -1.83 14.06 -1.91
N ARG A 64 -2.17 14.24 -0.63
CA ARG A 64 -1.48 13.57 0.48
C ARG A 64 -1.58 12.05 0.37
N CYS A 65 -0.49 11.34 0.61
CA CYS A 65 -0.46 9.88 0.51
C CYS A 65 -1.44 9.16 1.45
N GLU A 66 -1.79 9.80 2.57
CA GLU A 66 -2.74 9.33 3.59
C GLU A 66 -4.15 9.03 3.05
N ALA A 67 -4.51 9.59 1.89
CA ALA A 67 -5.80 9.31 1.26
C ALA A 67 -5.89 7.88 0.67
N VAL A 68 -4.76 7.22 0.44
CA VAL A 68 -4.68 5.91 -0.24
C VAL A 68 -3.88 4.88 0.56
N PHE A 69 -2.95 5.34 1.40
CA PHE A 69 -2.03 4.53 2.18
C PHE A 69 -2.11 4.87 3.65
N GLU A 70 -1.89 3.88 4.50
CA GLU A 70 -1.77 4.07 5.94
C GLU A 70 -0.40 4.72 6.27
N PRO A 71 -0.29 5.54 7.33
CA PRO A 71 0.96 6.21 7.68
C PRO A 71 2.17 5.27 7.83
N GLY A 72 1.99 4.09 8.45
CA GLY A 72 3.00 3.05 8.57
C GLY A 72 3.42 2.47 7.23
N GLU A 73 2.48 2.20 6.31
CA GLU A 73 2.80 1.79 4.93
C GLU A 73 3.70 2.83 4.24
N GLY A 74 3.35 4.12 4.35
CA GLY A 74 4.10 5.22 3.75
C GLY A 74 5.53 5.33 4.28
N GLN A 75 5.70 5.33 5.60
CA GLN A 75 7.00 5.42 6.27
C GLN A 75 7.89 4.21 5.95
N SER A 76 7.29 3.02 5.94
CA SER A 76 8.02 1.78 5.67
C SER A 76 8.61 1.74 4.26
N VAL A 77 7.86 2.20 3.26
CA VAL A 77 8.32 2.27 1.86
C VAL A 77 9.43 3.30 1.72
N ASP A 78 9.25 4.47 2.31
CA ASP A 78 10.23 5.54 2.22
C ASP A 78 11.57 5.11 2.84
N GLN A 79 11.54 4.47 4.02
CA GLN A 79 12.74 3.92 4.65
C GLN A 79 13.39 2.81 3.82
N VAL A 80 12.64 1.88 3.24
CA VAL A 80 13.21 0.80 2.43
C VAL A 80 13.85 1.33 1.14
N VAL A 81 13.21 2.30 0.49
CA VAL A 81 13.69 2.85 -0.79
C VAL A 81 14.85 3.83 -0.59
N ARG A 82 14.75 4.76 0.38
CA ARG A 82 15.79 5.77 0.64
C ARG A 82 16.91 5.27 1.54
N ARG A 83 16.67 4.23 2.35
CA ARG A 83 17.60 3.71 3.37
C ARG A 83 17.97 4.74 4.45
N GLU A 84 17.11 5.72 4.66
CA GLU A 84 17.26 6.81 5.62
C GLU A 84 16.02 6.86 6.53
N GLN A 85 16.10 7.62 7.63
CA GLN A 85 14.93 7.83 8.48
C GLN A 85 13.86 8.59 7.71
N PRO A 86 12.60 8.13 7.74
CA PRO A 86 11.54 8.75 6.97
C PRO A 86 11.32 10.20 7.46
N PRO A 87 11.12 11.17 6.55
CA PRO A 87 10.88 12.55 6.92
C PRO A 87 9.60 12.68 7.73
N LYS A 88 9.53 13.69 8.61
CA LYS A 88 8.35 13.93 9.49
C LYS A 88 7.07 14.28 8.73
N GLY A 89 7.16 14.63 7.45
CA GLY A 89 6.02 14.99 6.61
C GLY A 89 5.63 13.86 5.65
N PRO A 90 4.33 13.61 5.42
CA PRO A 90 3.87 12.59 4.48
C PRO A 90 4.31 12.95 3.04
N PRO A 91 4.89 12.01 2.27
CA PRO A 91 5.27 12.27 0.89
C PRO A 91 4.03 12.50 0.00
N LYS A 92 4.26 13.11 -1.16
CA LYS A 92 3.20 13.25 -2.17
C LYS A 92 2.75 11.86 -2.65
N LEU A 93 1.47 11.72 -3.01
CA LEU A 93 0.93 10.44 -3.49
C LEU A 93 1.71 9.92 -4.71
N GLN A 94 2.08 10.79 -5.65
CA GLN A 94 2.84 10.36 -6.84
C GLN A 94 4.21 9.80 -6.47
N GLU A 95 4.91 10.43 -5.52
CA GLU A 95 6.23 9.98 -5.07
C GLU A 95 6.13 8.62 -4.40
N LEU A 96 5.15 8.44 -3.50
CA LEU A 96 4.93 7.15 -2.85
C LEU A 96 4.56 6.06 -3.84
N VAL A 97 3.68 6.34 -4.81
CA VAL A 97 3.32 5.38 -5.87
C VAL A 97 4.54 5.02 -6.74
N ARG A 98 5.45 5.97 -7.00
CA ARG A 98 6.72 5.68 -7.68
C ARG A 98 7.62 4.78 -6.84
N MET A 99 7.74 5.04 -5.54
CA MET A 99 8.51 4.20 -4.62
C MET A 99 7.94 2.78 -4.54
N VAL A 100 6.62 2.64 -4.42
CA VAL A 100 5.94 1.33 -4.49
C VAL A 100 6.22 0.66 -5.84
N ALA A 101 6.17 1.39 -6.95
CA ALA A 101 6.49 0.81 -8.25
C ALA A 101 7.97 0.36 -8.36
N GLN A 102 8.90 1.06 -7.71
CA GLN A 102 10.30 0.65 -7.63
C GLN A 102 10.46 -0.67 -6.87
N LEU A 103 9.72 -0.85 -5.78
CA LEU A 103 9.61 -2.14 -5.10
C LEU A 103 9.11 -3.21 -6.07
N GLY A 104 8.22 -2.89 -6.99
CA GLY A 104 7.74 -3.81 -8.03
C GLY A 104 8.65 -4.00 -9.25
N GLY A 105 9.87 -3.44 -9.25
CA GLY A 105 10.84 -3.56 -10.35
C GLY A 105 10.79 -2.43 -11.38
N SER A 106 10.09 -1.33 -11.10
CA SER A 106 10.15 -0.12 -11.94
C SER A 106 11.51 0.56 -11.79
N VAL A 107 12.21 0.80 -12.90
CA VAL A 107 13.45 1.58 -12.89
C VAL A 107 13.08 3.06 -12.87
N ASN A 108 13.67 3.83 -11.94
CA ASN A 108 13.45 5.28 -11.83
C ASN A 108 14.18 6.03 -12.95
N ARG A 109 13.65 5.95 -14.18
CA ARG A 109 14.21 6.64 -15.35
C ARG A 109 13.97 8.14 -15.23
N LYS A 110 14.86 8.96 -15.83
CA LYS A 110 14.71 10.43 -15.91
C LYS A 110 13.41 10.90 -16.58
N ARG A 111 12.71 10.02 -17.29
CA ARG A 111 11.44 10.35 -17.93
C ARG A 111 10.31 10.19 -16.92
N ASP A 112 9.47 11.20 -16.78
CA ASP A 112 8.34 11.27 -15.83
C ASP A 112 7.18 10.30 -16.12
N ASP A 113 7.43 9.18 -16.79
CA ASP A 113 6.41 8.19 -17.07
C ASP A 113 5.80 7.66 -15.77
N ALA A 114 4.46 7.65 -15.74
CA ALA A 114 3.73 7.08 -14.63
C ALA A 114 3.90 5.54 -14.65
N PRO A 115 4.10 4.91 -13.48
CA PRO A 115 4.38 3.49 -13.40
C PRO A 115 3.21 2.65 -13.96
N GLY A 116 3.57 1.50 -14.54
CA GLY A 116 2.61 0.54 -15.06
C GLY A 116 1.83 -0.15 -13.93
N PRO A 117 0.58 -0.57 -14.18
CA PRO A 117 -0.22 -1.17 -13.12
C PRO A 117 0.30 -2.54 -12.68
N GLN A 118 1.06 -3.24 -13.53
CA GLN A 118 1.70 -4.51 -13.16
C GLN A 118 2.83 -4.32 -12.14
N THR A 119 3.71 -3.33 -12.34
CA THR A 119 4.79 -3.03 -11.38
C THR A 119 4.21 -2.47 -10.08
N VAL A 120 3.18 -1.63 -10.15
CA VAL A 120 2.48 -1.17 -8.94
C VAL A 120 1.84 -2.35 -8.19
N GLY A 121 1.17 -3.28 -8.88
CA GLY A 121 0.57 -4.45 -8.24
C GLY A 121 1.59 -5.33 -7.51
N LEU A 122 2.75 -5.59 -8.14
CA LEU A 122 3.85 -6.32 -7.49
C LEU A 122 4.46 -5.55 -6.32
N GLY A 123 4.58 -4.23 -6.47
CA GLY A 123 5.03 -3.33 -5.42
C GLY A 123 4.11 -3.32 -4.20
N LEU A 124 2.79 -3.35 -4.42
CA LEU A 124 1.79 -3.38 -3.35
C LEU A 124 1.87 -4.66 -2.52
N GLN A 125 2.17 -5.81 -3.15
CA GLN A 125 2.39 -7.06 -2.42
C GLN A 125 3.59 -6.93 -1.47
N ARG A 126 4.73 -6.44 -2.00
CA ARG A 126 5.95 -6.22 -1.20
C ARG A 126 5.75 -5.17 -0.11
N LEU A 127 5.00 -4.10 -0.41
CA LEU A 127 4.65 -3.07 0.55
C LEU A 127 3.89 -3.67 1.73
N HIS A 128 2.93 -4.56 1.49
CA HIS A 128 2.17 -5.17 2.58
C HIS A 128 3.08 -5.97 3.52
N ASP A 129 3.99 -6.76 2.98
CA ASP A 129 4.97 -7.52 3.76
C ASP A 129 5.90 -6.58 4.57
N ILE A 130 6.34 -5.48 3.95
CA ILE A 130 7.21 -4.49 4.59
C ILE A 130 6.46 -3.72 5.69
N ALA A 131 5.20 -3.35 5.46
CA ALA A 131 4.38 -2.65 6.44
C ALA A 131 4.08 -3.52 7.66
N LEU A 132 3.84 -4.83 7.45
CA LEU A 132 3.75 -5.80 8.54
C LEU A 132 5.04 -5.81 9.38
N CYS A 133 6.20 -5.91 8.74
CA CYS A 133 7.49 -5.84 9.44
C CYS A 133 7.69 -4.50 10.18
N TRP A 134 7.24 -3.40 9.60
CA TRP A 134 7.30 -2.06 10.20
C TRP A 134 6.47 -1.96 11.48
N GLN A 135 5.28 -2.55 11.50
CA GLN A 135 4.41 -2.56 12.68
C GLN A 135 4.98 -3.42 13.82
N VAL A 136 5.71 -4.49 13.49
CA VAL A 136 6.26 -5.43 14.49
C VAL A 136 7.64 -5.01 15.01
N ILE A 137 8.50 -4.46 14.13
CA ILE A 137 9.93 -4.23 14.42
C ILE A 137 10.28 -2.73 14.36
N GLY A 138 9.42 -1.90 13.76
CA GLY A 138 9.70 -0.50 13.52
C GLY A 138 9.73 0.37 14.79
N PRO A 139 10.17 1.63 14.64
CA PRO A 139 10.37 2.57 15.75
C PRO A 139 9.08 2.97 16.50
N GLY A 140 7.91 2.61 15.98
CA GLY A 140 6.60 2.79 16.62
C GLY A 140 5.91 1.47 17.03
N ALA A 141 6.61 0.34 16.95
CA ALA A 141 6.06 -0.95 17.38
C ALA A 141 5.70 -0.88 18.88
N PRO A 142 4.56 -1.45 19.31
CA PRO A 142 4.25 -1.54 20.73
C PRO A 142 5.41 -2.27 21.39
N ALA A 143 5.98 -1.68 22.44
CA ALA A 143 7.02 -2.33 23.23
C ALA A 143 6.49 -3.72 23.59
N LYS A 144 7.29 -4.76 23.34
CA LYS A 144 6.94 -6.11 23.78
C LYS A 144 6.86 -6.07 25.31
N ASP A 145 5.68 -5.83 25.85
CA ASP A 145 5.39 -6.12 27.24
C ASP A 145 5.62 -7.63 27.36
N ALA A 146 6.71 -7.95 28.04
CA ALA A 146 7.28 -9.29 28.12
C ALA A 146 6.43 -10.20 29.01
N THR A 147 5.16 -10.43 28.66
CA THR A 147 4.28 -11.40 29.33
C THR A 147 3.06 -11.69 28.47
N ALA A 148 3.18 -12.60 27.50
CA ALA A 148 2.11 -13.54 27.15
C ALA A 148 2.66 -14.56 26.16
N GLY A 149 2.68 -15.83 26.58
CA GLY A 149 3.11 -16.94 25.76
C GLY A 149 2.19 -17.19 24.55
N VAL A 150 2.79 -17.80 23.53
CA VAL A 150 2.20 -18.75 22.58
C VAL A 150 0.88 -18.32 21.91
N GLY A 151 1.00 -17.95 20.63
CA GLY A 151 -0.08 -18.11 19.65
C GLY A 151 -1.19 -17.06 19.72
N GLY A 152 -1.01 -15.95 19.01
CA GLY A 152 -2.08 -14.97 18.83
C GLY A 152 -1.91 -14.27 17.49
N VAL A 153 -2.80 -14.60 16.56
CA VAL A 153 -3.04 -13.89 15.29
C VAL A 153 -3.07 -12.38 15.55
N LEU A 154 -2.36 -11.60 14.73
CA LEU A 154 -2.43 -10.15 14.73
C LEU A 154 -3.87 -9.71 14.42
N VAL A 155 -4.64 -9.41 15.47
CA VAL A 155 -5.93 -8.75 15.35
C VAL A 155 -5.64 -7.27 15.14
N TYR A 156 -5.94 -6.77 13.94
CA TYR A 156 -5.93 -5.34 13.66
C TYR A 156 -7.08 -4.68 14.42
N ASN A 157 -6.78 -4.04 15.55
CA ASN A 157 -7.72 -3.16 16.21
C ASN A 157 -7.77 -1.84 15.42
N ASN A 158 -8.73 -1.77 14.50
CA ASN A 158 -9.22 -0.50 13.97
C ASN A 158 -9.95 0.23 15.10
N GLU A 159 -9.27 1.08 15.84
CA GLU A 159 -9.94 2.16 16.57
C GLU A 159 -8.93 3.24 16.91
N GLY A 160 -9.21 4.45 16.40
CA GLY A 160 -8.31 5.58 16.47
C GLY A 160 -8.10 6.03 17.90
N ASP A 161 -6.87 5.94 18.38
CA ASP A 161 -6.45 6.63 19.59
C ASP A 161 -5.24 7.50 19.27
N ARG A 162 -5.46 8.82 19.29
CA ARG A 162 -4.36 9.79 19.22
C ARG A 162 -3.52 9.60 20.48
N PRO A 163 -2.18 9.55 20.40
CA PRO A 163 -1.37 9.46 21.62
C PRO A 163 -1.58 10.73 22.46
N ARG A 164 -2.26 10.59 23.60
CA ARG A 164 -2.28 11.62 24.65
C ARG A 164 -0.85 11.80 25.14
N ALA A 165 -0.34 13.02 25.02
CA ALA A 165 0.95 13.41 25.57
C ALA A 165 0.99 13.10 27.08
N ALA A 166 1.87 12.17 27.47
CA ALA A 166 2.17 11.91 28.87
C ALA A 166 2.74 13.20 29.49
N ARG A 167 1.99 13.78 30.44
CA ARG A 167 2.47 14.88 31.29
C ARG A 167 3.75 14.42 32.00
N ARG A 168 4.86 15.12 31.82
CA ARG A 168 6.05 14.97 32.67
C ARG A 168 5.66 15.28 34.12
N ALA A 169 5.73 14.29 35.00
CA ALA A 169 5.68 14.52 36.43
C ALA A 169 6.94 15.32 36.84
N GLY A 170 6.74 16.43 37.55
CA GLY A 170 7.83 17.22 38.14
C GLY A 170 8.49 16.46 39.31
N PRO A 171 9.71 16.86 39.72
CA PRO A 171 10.47 16.16 40.74
C PRO A 171 9.81 16.30 42.13
N PRO A 172 9.95 15.31 43.03
CA PRO A 172 9.37 15.38 44.36
C PRO A 172 10.08 16.44 45.22
N ALA A 173 9.28 17.30 45.85
CA ALA A 173 9.70 18.19 46.93
C ALA A 173 10.10 17.35 48.16
N GLY A 174 11.13 17.80 48.87
CA GLY A 174 11.83 17.04 49.89
C GLY A 174 11.10 16.81 51.21
N ALA A 175 11.65 15.86 51.97
CA ALA A 175 11.78 15.83 53.42
C ALA A 175 12.97 14.91 53.76
#